data_AF-A0A369MBZ9-F1
#
_entry.id   AF-A0A369MBZ9-F1
#
_cell.length_a   1.000
_cell.length_b   1.000
_cell.length_c   1.000
_cell.angle_alpha   90.00
_cell.angle_beta   90.00
_cell.angle_gamma   90.00
#
_symmetry.space_group_name_H-M   'P 1'
#
loop_
_entity.id
_entity.type
_entity.pdbx_description
1 polymer ?
#
loop_
_entity_poly.entity_id
_entity_poly.type
_entity_poly.pdbx_seq_one_letter_code
_entity_poly.pdbx_strand_id
1 'polypeptide(L)'
;MIDTAPATAEQLSPEALAQVRIFQQNEVTESEVYRRIAAGTKDENNRAALLCIADEEAKHAGIWQRYTGEEMKPERGKVLRFSLIARVFGFTFAVKLMERGEEKAQISYEELAKEAPEALSIRADEESHEQALLAMLDEERLSYVGSMVLGMNDAMVEMTGTLAGLTLAMQNTRLIALSGLITGIAATLSMASSEYLSSKSEGRPDALKSASYTGVAYLVTVALLILPYLLFDESHYLWAMGTMVVIVLLILVVFNYYLSVAQDLPFKKRFGQMAGISLGVAALSFVIGILVKQFLGVDI
;
A
#
# COMPACT_ATOMS: atom_id res chain seq x y z
N MET A 1 -41.64 29.85 -7.01
CA MET A 1 -40.22 30.11 -7.34
C MET A 1 -39.58 30.64 -6.08
N ILE A 2 -38.80 29.81 -5.40
CA ILE A 2 -37.98 30.23 -4.26
C ILE A 2 -36.72 30.82 -4.90
N ASP A 3 -36.56 32.12 -4.74
CA ASP A 3 -35.42 32.89 -5.22
C ASP A 3 -34.23 32.60 -4.30
N THR A 4 -33.37 31.64 -4.67
CA THR A 4 -32.14 31.34 -3.95
C THR A 4 -31.08 32.33 -4.43
N ALA A 5 -31.02 33.50 -3.79
CA ALA A 5 -29.89 34.41 -3.92
C ALA A 5 -28.58 33.65 -3.59
N PRO A 6 -27.47 33.87 -4.32
CA PRO A 6 -26.21 33.18 -4.05
C PRO A 6 -25.70 33.58 -2.66
N ALA A 7 -25.44 32.59 -1.80
CA ALA A 7 -24.85 32.82 -0.50
C ALA A 7 -23.50 33.52 -0.66
N THR A 8 -23.39 34.76 -0.18
CA THR A 8 -22.17 35.56 -0.22
C THR A 8 -21.32 35.29 1.03
N ALA A 9 -20.02 35.53 0.92
CA ALA A 9 -18.98 35.34 1.96
C ALA A 9 -19.27 35.98 3.34
N GLU A 10 -20.35 36.74 3.51
CA GLU A 10 -20.72 37.44 4.74
C GLU A 10 -21.38 36.56 5.81
N GLN A 11 -21.59 35.26 5.57
CA GLN A 11 -22.34 34.35 6.47
C GLN A 11 -21.52 33.25 7.16
N LEU A 12 -20.22 33.10 6.85
CA LEU A 12 -19.40 32.03 7.42
C LEU A 12 -18.64 32.47 8.67
N SER A 13 -18.66 31.63 9.70
CA SER A 13 -17.82 31.75 10.88
C SER A 13 -16.33 31.64 10.47
N PRO A 14 -15.39 32.22 11.25
CA PRO A 14 -13.96 32.13 10.94
C PRO A 14 -13.45 30.69 10.84
N GLU A 15 -14.03 29.78 11.64
CA GLU A 15 -13.72 28.36 11.61
C GLU A 15 -14.24 27.69 10.33
N ALA A 16 -15.49 27.94 9.95
CA ALA A 16 -16.05 27.43 8.70
C ALA A 16 -15.31 27.97 7.47
N LEU A 17 -14.93 29.26 7.46
CA LEU A 17 -14.14 29.84 6.37
C LEU A 17 -12.75 29.21 6.25
N ALA A 18 -12.07 28.95 7.38
CA ALA A 18 -10.79 28.25 7.38
C ALA A 18 -10.92 26.83 6.82
N GLN A 19 -12.01 26.13 7.19
CA GLN A 19 -12.31 24.80 6.69
C GLN A 19 -12.62 24.80 5.18
N VAL A 20 -13.46 25.73 4.71
CA VAL A 20 -13.78 25.88 3.28
C VAL A 20 -12.54 26.19 2.44
N ARG A 21 -11.58 26.96 2.98
CA ARG A 21 -10.29 27.16 2.31
C ARG A 21 -9.48 25.88 2.16
N ILE A 22 -9.50 25.01 3.18
CA ILE A 22 -8.82 23.70 3.10
C ILE A 22 -9.50 22.85 2.04
N PHE A 23 -10.84 22.77 2.05
CA PHE A 23 -11.61 22.04 1.04
C PHE A 23 -11.30 22.57 -0.36
N GLN A 24 -11.44 23.87 -0.60
CA GLN A 24 -11.10 24.45 -1.90
C GLN A 24 -9.69 24.11 -2.37
N GLN A 25 -8.69 24.16 -1.47
CA GLN A 25 -7.30 23.85 -1.82
C GLN A 25 -7.11 22.37 -2.18
N ASN A 26 -7.80 21.47 -1.48
CA ASN A 26 -7.79 20.04 -1.77
C ASN A 26 -8.43 19.79 -3.14
N GLU A 27 -9.66 20.25 -3.36
CA GLU A 27 -10.44 20.10 -4.60
C GLU A 27 -9.67 20.56 -5.85
N VAL A 28 -9.02 21.73 -5.77
CA VAL A 28 -8.17 22.24 -6.85
C VAL A 28 -6.95 21.36 -7.09
N THR A 29 -6.37 20.80 -6.03
CA THR A 29 -5.21 19.89 -6.11
C THR A 29 -5.61 18.54 -6.66
N GLU A 30 -6.74 17.99 -6.22
CA GLU A 30 -7.25 16.67 -6.58
C GLU A 30 -7.69 16.63 -8.03
N SER A 31 -8.40 17.66 -8.51
CA SER A 31 -8.72 17.82 -9.94
C SER A 31 -7.47 17.68 -10.82
N GLU A 32 -6.38 18.37 -10.48
CA GLU A 32 -5.12 18.29 -11.24
C GLU A 32 -4.43 16.93 -11.08
N VAL A 33 -4.49 16.30 -9.90
CA VAL A 33 -3.99 14.93 -9.70
C VAL A 33 -4.74 13.95 -10.60
N TYR A 34 -6.07 13.98 -10.60
CA TYR A 34 -6.90 13.11 -11.43
C TYR A 34 -6.60 13.30 -12.92
N ARG A 35 -6.48 14.55 -13.41
CA ARG A 35 -6.08 14.81 -14.81
C ARG A 35 -4.72 14.22 -15.16
N ARG A 36 -3.73 14.35 -14.28
CA ARG A 36 -2.38 13.78 -14.53
C ARG A 36 -2.38 12.26 -14.52
N ILE A 37 -3.12 11.66 -13.61
CA ILE A 37 -3.30 10.21 -13.58
C ILE A 37 -4.00 9.75 -14.87
N ALA A 38 -5.09 10.40 -15.26
CA ALA A 38 -5.82 10.10 -16.48
C ALA A 38 -4.95 10.16 -17.74
N ALA A 39 -4.04 11.14 -17.83
CA ALA A 39 -3.09 11.25 -18.94
C ALA A 39 -2.13 10.05 -19.06
N GLY A 40 -1.88 9.32 -17.97
CA GLY A 40 -1.06 8.10 -17.94
C GLY A 40 -1.85 6.79 -18.01
N THR A 41 -3.19 6.84 -17.94
CA THR A 41 -4.07 5.66 -17.94
C THR A 41 -4.30 5.16 -19.36
N LYS A 42 -4.02 3.86 -19.58
CA LYS A 42 -4.15 3.21 -20.90
C LYS A 42 -5.58 2.76 -21.21
N ASP A 43 -6.32 2.36 -20.18
CA ASP A 43 -7.69 1.92 -20.33
C ASP A 43 -8.61 3.13 -20.54
N GLU A 44 -9.36 3.13 -21.64
CA GLU A 44 -10.15 4.30 -22.05
C GLU A 44 -11.33 4.55 -21.11
N ASN A 45 -11.93 3.50 -20.55
CA ASN A 45 -13.05 3.63 -19.60
C ASN A 45 -12.56 4.26 -18.28
N ASN A 46 -11.45 3.75 -17.74
CA ASN A 46 -10.83 4.30 -16.55
C ASN A 46 -10.32 5.73 -16.78
N ARG A 47 -9.78 6.03 -17.97
CA ARG A 47 -9.38 7.39 -18.33
C ARG A 47 -10.57 8.35 -18.32
N ALA A 48 -11.68 7.95 -18.94
CA ALA A 48 -12.90 8.76 -18.99
C ALA A 48 -13.47 9.01 -17.59
N ALA A 49 -13.51 7.97 -16.74
CA ALA A 49 -13.96 8.10 -15.36
C ALA A 49 -13.09 9.08 -14.55
N LEU A 50 -11.76 8.97 -14.62
CA LEU A 50 -10.84 9.89 -13.95
C LEU A 50 -10.99 11.35 -14.43
N LEU A 51 -11.25 11.56 -15.71
CA LEU A 51 -11.50 12.90 -16.25
C LEU A 51 -12.85 13.47 -15.79
N CYS A 52 -13.87 12.61 -15.68
CA CYS A 52 -15.18 13.01 -15.15
C CYS A 52 -15.05 13.49 -13.70
N ILE A 53 -14.41 12.69 -12.84
CA ILE A 53 -14.14 13.04 -11.44
C ILE A 53 -13.32 14.34 -11.37
N ALA A 54 -12.27 14.47 -12.19
CA ALA A 54 -11.48 15.70 -12.23
C ALA A 54 -12.29 16.96 -12.60
N ASP A 55 -13.28 16.83 -13.47
CA ASP A 55 -14.18 17.91 -13.84
C ASP A 55 -15.21 18.22 -12.74
N GLU A 56 -15.58 17.23 -11.92
CA GLU A 56 -16.44 17.38 -10.75
C GLU A 56 -15.71 18.10 -9.60
N GLU A 57 -14.48 17.71 -9.25
CA GLU A 57 -13.67 18.44 -8.24
C GLU A 57 -13.40 19.90 -8.65
N ALA A 58 -13.23 20.15 -9.95
CA ALA A 58 -13.09 21.51 -10.45
C ALA A 58 -14.37 22.34 -10.24
N LYS A 59 -15.56 21.72 -10.31
CA LYS A 59 -16.83 22.40 -9.98
C LYS A 59 -16.95 22.62 -8.47
N HIS A 60 -16.58 21.64 -7.65
CA HIS A 60 -16.58 21.76 -6.19
C HIS A 60 -15.66 22.91 -5.73
N ALA A 61 -14.43 22.96 -6.26
CA ALA A 61 -13.53 24.09 -6.07
C ALA A 61 -14.16 25.44 -6.44
N GLY A 62 -14.92 25.49 -7.55
CA GLY A 62 -15.64 26.67 -8.00
C GLY A 62 -16.82 27.05 -7.09
N ILE A 63 -17.47 26.08 -6.44
CA ILE A 63 -18.50 26.33 -5.41
C ILE A 63 -17.82 26.94 -4.18
N TRP A 64 -16.75 26.34 -3.68
CA TRP A 64 -16.00 26.86 -2.53
C TRP A 64 -15.41 28.24 -2.78
N GLN A 65 -14.95 28.51 -4.00
CA GLN A 65 -14.46 29.82 -4.42
C GLN A 65 -15.51 30.94 -4.21
N ARG A 66 -16.81 30.65 -4.34
CA ARG A 66 -17.87 31.66 -4.11
C ARG A 66 -17.91 32.12 -2.66
N TYR A 67 -17.56 31.24 -1.72
CA TYR A 67 -17.50 31.53 -0.30
C TYR A 67 -16.16 32.16 0.12
N THR A 68 -15.05 31.68 -0.42
CA THR A 68 -13.72 32.21 -0.05
C THR A 68 -13.38 33.52 -0.75
N GLY A 69 -13.95 33.76 -1.93
CA GLY A 69 -13.62 34.88 -2.81
C GLY A 69 -12.20 34.82 -3.40
N GLU A 70 -11.49 33.70 -3.23
CA GLU A 70 -10.09 33.55 -3.63
C GLU A 70 -9.95 32.45 -4.68
N GLU A 71 -9.22 32.72 -5.77
CA GLU A 71 -8.89 31.70 -6.76
C GLU A 71 -7.63 30.94 -6.34
N MET A 72 -7.80 29.72 -5.84
CA MET A 72 -6.69 28.88 -5.41
C MET A 72 -6.02 28.16 -6.58
N LYS A 73 -4.74 27.81 -6.40
CA LYS A 73 -3.95 27.07 -7.40
C LYS A 73 -3.55 25.70 -6.87
N PRO A 74 -3.40 24.68 -7.73
CA PRO A 74 -3.02 23.34 -7.28
C PRO A 74 -1.66 23.34 -6.60
N GLU A 75 -1.55 22.62 -5.48
CA GLU A 75 -0.28 22.46 -4.76
C GLU A 75 0.66 21.55 -5.56
N ARG A 76 1.53 22.14 -6.40
CA ARG A 76 2.43 21.42 -7.31
C ARG A 76 3.22 20.28 -6.66
N GLY A 77 3.61 20.44 -5.39
CA GLY A 77 4.32 19.41 -4.61
C GLY A 77 3.45 18.19 -4.32
N LYS A 78 2.21 18.39 -3.87
CA LYS A 78 1.22 17.31 -3.67
C LYS A 78 0.87 16.65 -4.99
N VAL A 79 0.61 17.44 -6.03
CA VAL A 79 0.29 16.93 -7.37
C VAL A 79 1.40 16.01 -7.88
N LEU A 80 2.67 16.43 -7.79
CA LEU A 80 3.81 15.62 -8.21
C LEU A 80 3.92 14.34 -7.37
N ARG A 81 3.75 14.44 -6.05
CA ARG A 81 3.81 13.29 -5.13
C ARG A 81 2.76 12.24 -5.47
N PHE A 82 1.49 12.62 -5.56
CA PHE A 82 0.41 11.68 -5.87
C PHE A 82 0.48 11.14 -7.29
N SER A 83 0.93 11.95 -8.26
CA SER A 83 1.22 11.47 -9.61
C SER A 83 2.32 10.39 -9.62
N LEU A 84 3.38 10.56 -8.81
CA LEU A 84 4.44 9.57 -8.68
C LEU A 84 3.95 8.29 -7.98
N ILE A 85 3.17 8.44 -6.91
CA ILE A 85 2.56 7.32 -6.19
C ILE A 85 1.65 6.53 -7.13
N ALA A 86 0.82 7.21 -7.93
CA ALA A 86 -0.06 6.57 -8.91
C ALA A 86 0.71 5.76 -9.94
N ARG A 87 1.88 6.26 -10.35
CA ARG A 87 2.76 5.57 -11.30
C ARG A 87 3.43 4.33 -10.72
N VAL A 88 3.80 4.35 -9.44
CA VAL A 88 4.54 3.26 -8.77
C VAL A 88 3.60 2.21 -8.19
N PHE A 89 2.58 2.66 -7.46
CA PHE A 89 1.65 1.80 -6.70
C PHE A 89 0.30 1.60 -7.40
N GLY A 90 0.05 2.29 -8.52
CA GLY A 90 -1.23 2.29 -9.21
C GLY A 90 -2.12 3.44 -8.76
N PHE A 91 -3.02 3.88 -9.66
CA PHE A 91 -3.85 5.05 -9.42
C PHE A 91 -4.77 4.89 -8.22
N THR A 92 -5.42 3.75 -8.04
CA THR A 92 -6.36 3.58 -6.93
C THR A 92 -5.69 3.69 -5.58
N PHE A 93 -4.47 3.18 -5.44
CA PHE A 93 -3.69 3.36 -4.22
C PHE A 93 -3.41 4.84 -3.96
N ALA A 94 -3.01 5.58 -4.99
CA ALA A 94 -2.72 7.00 -4.87
C ALA A 94 -3.95 7.82 -4.49
N VAL A 95 -5.10 7.51 -5.10
CA VAL A 95 -6.38 8.16 -4.81
C VAL A 95 -6.84 7.83 -3.40
N LYS A 96 -6.95 6.55 -3.01
CA LYS A 96 -7.30 6.18 -1.62
C LYS A 96 -6.37 6.79 -0.57
N LEU A 97 -5.07 6.92 -0.89
CA LEU A 97 -4.12 7.55 0.00
C LEU A 97 -4.37 9.06 0.16
N MET A 98 -4.84 9.71 -0.90
CA MET A 98 -5.23 11.12 -0.93
C MET A 98 -6.48 11.33 -0.06
N GLU A 99 -7.56 10.60 -0.36
CA GLU A 99 -8.84 10.63 0.37
C GLU A 99 -8.69 10.41 1.88
N ARG A 100 -7.87 9.43 2.27
CA ARG A 100 -7.64 9.13 3.70
C ARG A 100 -6.91 10.27 4.45
N GLY A 101 -6.29 11.19 3.71
CA GLY A 101 -5.72 12.42 4.25
C GLY A 101 -6.79 13.46 4.59
N GLU A 102 -7.91 13.45 3.88
CA GLU A 102 -9.05 14.37 4.01
C GLU A 102 -9.83 14.10 5.31
N GLU A 103 -10.27 12.85 5.52
CA GLU A 103 -11.15 12.43 6.63
C GLU A 103 -10.66 12.77 8.04
N LYS A 104 -9.34 12.87 8.26
CA LYS A 104 -8.75 12.89 9.61
C LYS A 104 -8.74 14.26 10.28
N ALA A 105 -9.01 15.34 9.56
CA ALA A 105 -8.65 16.68 10.01
C ALA A 105 -9.75 17.73 9.88
N GLN A 106 -10.97 17.35 9.51
CA GLN A 106 -11.95 18.30 9.01
C GLN A 106 -13.26 18.26 9.81
N ILE A 107 -13.90 19.42 9.93
CA ILE A 107 -15.27 19.55 10.45
C ILE A 107 -16.18 18.70 9.55
N SER A 108 -17.13 17.97 10.14
CA SER A 108 -18.03 17.13 9.35
C SER A 108 -18.87 17.99 8.40
N TYR A 109 -19.09 17.48 7.19
CA TYR A 109 -19.91 18.14 6.18
C TYR A 109 -21.29 18.54 6.73
N GLU A 110 -21.87 17.79 7.69
CA GLU A 110 -23.14 18.14 8.33
C GLU A 110 -23.07 19.41 9.19
N GLU A 111 -21.94 19.65 9.85
CA GLU A 111 -21.77 20.85 10.67
C GLU A 111 -21.50 22.06 9.76
N LEU A 112 -20.72 21.88 8.69
CA LEU A 112 -20.49 22.92 7.68
C LEU A 112 -21.77 23.27 6.92
N ALA A 113 -22.67 22.29 6.71
CA ALA A 113 -23.95 22.49 6.04
C ALA A 113 -24.88 23.52 6.70
N LYS A 114 -24.68 23.80 7.99
CA LYS A 114 -25.45 24.83 8.71
C LYS A 114 -25.15 26.23 8.19
N GLU A 115 -23.95 26.45 7.69
CA GLU A 115 -23.47 27.75 7.19
C GLU A 115 -23.29 27.76 5.66
N ALA A 116 -23.00 26.61 5.06
CA ALA A 116 -22.89 26.42 3.61
C ALA A 116 -23.71 25.19 3.17
N PRO A 117 -25.00 25.34 2.82
CA PRO A 117 -25.89 24.23 2.47
C PRO A 117 -25.35 23.31 1.36
N GLU A 118 -24.59 23.87 0.43
CA GLU A 118 -23.91 23.20 -0.69
C GLU A 118 -22.92 22.11 -0.22
N ALA A 119 -22.46 22.15 1.03
CA ALA A 119 -21.63 21.11 1.64
C ALA A 119 -22.30 19.71 1.59
N LEU A 120 -23.64 19.65 1.69
CA LEU A 120 -24.36 18.36 1.63
C LEU A 120 -24.40 17.77 0.22
N SER A 121 -24.48 18.62 -0.82
CA SER A 121 -24.42 18.14 -2.21
C SER A 121 -23.02 17.62 -2.53
N ILE A 122 -21.98 18.36 -2.16
CA ILE A 122 -20.59 17.96 -2.41
C ILE A 122 -20.30 16.62 -1.73
N ARG A 123 -20.72 16.44 -0.46
CA ARG A 123 -20.57 15.16 0.23
C ARG A 123 -21.24 13.98 -0.52
N ALA A 124 -22.41 14.20 -1.11
CA ALA A 124 -23.09 13.15 -1.87
C ALA A 124 -22.36 12.83 -3.17
N ASP A 125 -21.77 13.83 -3.81
CA ASP A 125 -20.92 13.67 -5.00
C ASP A 125 -19.63 12.92 -4.62
N GLU A 126 -18.99 13.23 -3.49
CA GLU A 126 -17.80 12.50 -2.99
C GLU A 126 -18.07 11.01 -2.73
N GLU A 127 -19.23 10.67 -2.14
CA GLU A 127 -19.61 9.27 -1.92
C GLU A 127 -19.79 8.52 -3.26
N SER A 128 -20.27 9.23 -4.29
CA SER A 128 -20.36 8.70 -5.66
C SER A 128 -18.99 8.56 -6.32
N HIS A 129 -18.08 9.52 -6.12
CA HIS A 129 -16.69 9.46 -6.59
C HIS A 129 -15.97 8.23 -6.02
N GLU A 130 -16.08 7.99 -4.70
CA GLU A 130 -15.49 6.82 -4.05
C GLU A 130 -16.04 5.52 -4.65
N GLN A 131 -17.35 5.42 -4.87
CA GLN A 131 -17.96 4.25 -5.49
C GLN A 131 -17.50 4.04 -6.94
N ALA A 132 -17.36 5.10 -7.72
CA ALA A 132 -16.82 5.02 -9.08
C ALA A 132 -15.37 4.53 -9.08
N LEU A 133 -14.54 5.02 -8.15
CA LEU A 133 -13.16 4.59 -7.97
C LEU A 133 -13.07 3.11 -7.53
N LEU A 134 -14.00 2.66 -6.68
CA LEU A 134 -14.13 1.25 -6.32
C LEU A 134 -14.56 0.38 -7.51
N ALA A 135 -15.45 0.87 -8.38
CA ALA A 135 -15.86 0.15 -9.58
C ALA A 135 -14.75 0.05 -10.63
N MET A 136 -13.82 1.03 -10.66
CA MET A 136 -12.61 1.00 -11.50
C MET A 136 -11.52 0.05 -10.99
N LEU A 137 -11.63 -0.43 -9.74
CA LEU A 137 -10.74 -1.48 -9.22
C LEU A 137 -11.07 -2.79 -9.91
N ASP A 138 -10.39 -3.03 -11.01
CA ASP A 138 -10.42 -4.31 -11.72
C ASP A 138 -10.14 -5.45 -10.72
N GLU A 139 -11.05 -6.43 -10.63
CA GLU A 139 -10.90 -7.62 -9.76
C GLU A 139 -9.56 -8.32 -10.00
N GLU A 140 -9.04 -8.25 -11.24
CA GLU A 140 -7.72 -8.75 -11.61
C GLU A 140 -6.59 -8.13 -10.76
N ARG A 141 -6.54 -6.80 -10.59
CA ARG A 141 -5.46 -6.14 -9.82
C ARG A 141 -5.54 -6.44 -8.34
N LEU A 142 -6.75 -6.48 -7.78
CA LEU A 142 -6.93 -6.82 -6.36
C LEU A 142 -6.49 -8.26 -6.10
N SER A 143 -6.81 -9.17 -7.04
CA SER A 143 -6.38 -10.56 -6.98
C SER A 143 -4.87 -10.71 -7.04
N TYR A 144 -4.18 -9.99 -7.95
CA TYR A 144 -2.71 -10.01 -8.02
C TYR A 144 -2.07 -9.44 -6.77
N VAL A 145 -2.60 -8.34 -6.23
CA VAL A 145 -2.14 -7.80 -4.95
C VAL A 145 -2.29 -8.86 -3.86
N GLY A 146 -3.42 -9.57 -3.80
CA GLY A 146 -3.63 -10.69 -2.87
C GLY A 146 -2.59 -11.79 -3.00
N SER A 147 -2.29 -12.24 -4.22
CA SER A 147 -1.30 -13.29 -4.48
C SER A 147 0.14 -12.83 -4.18
N MET A 148 0.48 -11.56 -4.45
CA MET A 148 1.76 -10.96 -4.03
C MET A 148 1.87 -10.90 -2.49
N VAL A 149 0.79 -10.53 -1.81
CA VAL A 149 0.70 -10.50 -0.34
C VAL A 149 0.96 -11.86 0.26
N LEU A 150 0.32 -12.89 -0.28
CA LEU A 150 0.53 -14.27 0.13
C LEU A 150 1.98 -14.68 -0.09
N GLY A 151 2.51 -14.48 -1.30
CA GLY A 151 3.89 -14.81 -1.67
C GLY A 151 4.93 -14.20 -0.74
N MET A 152 4.82 -12.90 -0.49
CA MET A 152 5.77 -12.19 0.36
C MET A 152 5.65 -12.58 1.84
N ASN A 153 4.43 -12.76 2.36
CA ASN A 153 4.25 -13.17 3.76
C ASN A 153 4.81 -14.55 4.04
N ASP A 154 4.59 -15.50 3.11
CA ASP A 154 5.12 -16.85 3.23
C ASP A 154 6.65 -16.83 3.17
N ALA A 155 7.22 -16.14 2.19
CA ALA A 155 8.67 -15.93 2.08
C ALA A 155 9.27 -15.33 3.35
N MET A 156 8.64 -14.31 3.91
CA MET A 156 9.14 -13.67 5.14
C MET A 156 9.17 -14.67 6.29
N VAL A 157 8.09 -15.39 6.56
CA VAL A 157 8.03 -16.32 7.70
C VAL A 157 9.00 -17.50 7.49
N GLU A 158 8.95 -18.13 6.31
CA GLU A 158 9.78 -19.29 5.98
C GLU A 158 11.27 -18.92 5.99
N MET A 159 11.68 -17.92 5.22
CA MET A 159 13.10 -17.55 5.10
C MET A 159 13.65 -16.96 6.39
N THR A 160 12.87 -16.20 7.16
CA THR A 160 13.35 -15.70 8.46
C THR A 160 13.61 -16.86 9.42
N GLY A 161 12.69 -17.84 9.47
CA GLY A 161 12.88 -19.06 10.26
C GLY A 161 14.13 -19.84 9.84
N THR A 162 14.23 -20.16 8.55
CA THR A 162 15.35 -20.92 7.99
C THR A 162 16.68 -20.21 8.20
N LEU A 163 16.80 -18.93 7.84
CA LEU A 163 18.04 -18.18 7.97
C LEU A 163 18.42 -17.99 9.45
N ALA A 164 17.46 -17.75 10.36
CA ALA A 164 17.74 -17.65 11.79
C ALA A 164 18.28 -18.98 12.36
N GLY A 165 17.68 -20.12 11.98
CA GLY A 165 18.17 -21.44 12.38
C GLY A 165 19.57 -21.75 11.85
N LEU A 166 19.79 -21.51 10.55
CA LEU A 166 21.08 -21.72 9.89
C LEU A 166 22.17 -20.81 10.44
N THR A 167 21.82 -19.58 10.83
CA THR A 167 22.76 -18.60 11.39
C THR A 167 23.54 -19.16 12.57
N LEU A 168 22.86 -19.89 13.44
CA LEU A 168 23.48 -20.46 14.63
C LEU A 168 24.08 -21.85 14.40
N ALA A 169 23.47 -22.63 13.51
CA ALA A 169 24.01 -23.93 13.14
C ALA A 169 25.40 -23.78 12.47
N MET A 170 25.50 -22.87 11.50
CA MET A 170 26.67 -22.74 10.62
C MET A 170 27.65 -21.64 11.03
N GLN A 171 27.18 -20.56 11.65
CA GLN A 171 28.02 -19.42 12.09
C GLN A 171 28.93 -18.83 10.99
N ASN A 172 28.59 -19.05 9.71
CA ASN A 172 29.35 -18.60 8.55
C ASN A 172 28.39 -17.98 7.53
N THR A 173 28.51 -16.66 7.31
CA THR A 173 27.60 -15.91 6.43
C THR A 173 27.53 -16.47 5.01
N ARG A 174 28.63 -16.98 4.46
CA ARG A 174 28.66 -17.56 3.10
C ARG A 174 27.90 -18.87 3.01
N LEU A 175 28.05 -19.75 3.99
CA LEU A 175 27.31 -21.02 4.03
C LEU A 175 25.81 -20.78 4.26
N ILE A 176 25.47 -19.81 5.11
CA ILE A 176 24.09 -19.37 5.34
C ILE A 176 23.50 -18.79 4.06
N ALA A 177 24.22 -17.91 3.36
CA ALA A 177 23.78 -17.31 2.11
C ALA A 177 23.61 -18.34 0.98
N LEU A 178 24.55 -19.29 0.86
CA LEU A 178 24.46 -20.39 -0.12
C LEU A 178 23.22 -21.24 0.14
N SER A 179 23.03 -21.68 1.38
CA SER A 179 21.89 -22.49 1.79
C SER A 179 20.58 -21.73 1.60
N GLY A 180 20.56 -20.45 2.00
CA GLY A 180 19.43 -19.55 1.81
C GLY A 180 19.08 -19.34 0.34
N LEU A 181 20.08 -19.20 -0.55
CA LEU A 181 19.84 -19.01 -1.98
C LEU A 181 19.23 -20.26 -2.61
N ILE A 182 19.78 -21.44 -2.29
CA ILE A 182 19.26 -22.72 -2.80
C ILE A 182 17.83 -22.94 -2.30
N THR A 183 17.60 -22.82 -0.99
CA THR A 183 16.26 -23.01 -0.40
C THR A 183 15.28 -21.96 -0.91
N GLY A 184 15.67 -20.69 -0.93
CA GLY A 184 14.80 -19.60 -1.33
C GLY A 184 14.40 -19.65 -2.82
N ILE A 185 15.31 -20.02 -3.72
CA ILE A 185 14.96 -20.21 -5.14
C ILE A 185 14.02 -21.42 -5.30
N ALA A 186 14.31 -22.53 -4.63
CA ALA A 186 13.45 -23.71 -4.67
C ALA A 186 12.04 -23.42 -4.14
N ALA A 187 11.95 -22.71 -3.01
CA ALA A 187 10.69 -22.30 -2.40
C ALA A 187 9.92 -21.31 -3.30
N THR A 188 10.61 -20.34 -3.91
CA THR A 188 10.02 -19.42 -4.91
C THR A 188 9.34 -20.19 -6.05
N LEU A 189 10.05 -21.15 -6.65
CA LEU A 189 9.53 -21.96 -7.76
C LEU A 189 8.36 -22.84 -7.31
N SER A 190 8.47 -23.42 -6.11
CA SER A 190 7.41 -24.23 -5.49
C SER A 190 6.13 -23.40 -5.29
N MET A 191 6.25 -22.21 -4.70
CA MET A 191 5.10 -21.37 -4.41
C MET A 191 4.46 -20.80 -5.67
N ALA A 192 5.26 -20.35 -6.65
CA ALA A 192 4.75 -19.93 -7.95
C ALA A 192 4.00 -21.06 -8.67
N SER A 193 4.54 -22.28 -8.63
CA SER A 193 3.88 -23.45 -9.22
C SER A 193 2.59 -23.81 -8.48
N SER A 194 2.57 -23.68 -7.15
CA SER A 194 1.40 -23.97 -6.32
C SER A 194 0.28 -22.96 -6.57
N GLU A 195 0.60 -21.67 -6.67
CA GLU A 195 -0.34 -20.62 -7.05
C GLU A 195 -0.92 -20.83 -8.45
N TYR A 196 -0.08 -21.23 -9.42
CA TYR A 196 -0.53 -21.54 -10.77
C TYR A 196 -1.53 -22.70 -10.78
N LEU A 197 -1.22 -23.79 -10.07
CA LEU A 197 -2.08 -24.96 -9.99
C LEU A 197 -3.39 -24.65 -9.26
N SER A 198 -3.35 -23.91 -8.15
CA SER A 198 -4.55 -23.50 -7.40
C SER A 198 -5.45 -22.63 -8.27
N SER A 199 -4.90 -21.57 -8.85
CA SER A 199 -5.65 -20.65 -9.72
C SER A 199 -6.25 -21.38 -10.93
N LYS A 200 -5.51 -22.30 -11.55
CA LYS A 200 -6.00 -23.10 -12.67
C LYS A 200 -7.12 -24.06 -12.24
N SER A 201 -7.01 -24.66 -11.05
CA SER A 201 -8.05 -25.53 -10.49
C SER A 201 -9.33 -24.77 -10.15
N GLU A 202 -9.21 -23.50 -9.78
CA GLU A 202 -10.35 -22.58 -9.54
C GLU A 202 -10.98 -22.05 -10.83
N GLY A 203 -10.45 -22.41 -12.00
CA GLY A 203 -10.96 -21.95 -13.30
C GLY A 203 -10.60 -20.50 -13.63
N ARG A 204 -9.64 -19.92 -12.91
CA ARG A 204 -9.25 -18.52 -13.08
C ARG A 204 -8.43 -18.32 -14.37
N PRO A 205 -8.83 -17.38 -15.25
CA PRO A 205 -8.15 -17.15 -16.53
C PRO A 205 -6.76 -16.51 -16.36
N ASP A 206 -6.51 -15.89 -15.20
CA ASP A 206 -5.31 -15.14 -14.87
C ASP A 206 -4.23 -15.97 -14.12
N ALA A 207 -4.37 -17.29 -14.06
CA ALA A 207 -3.49 -18.19 -13.29
C ALA A 207 -1.99 -17.98 -13.52
N LEU A 208 -1.56 -17.77 -14.78
CA LEU A 208 -0.15 -17.51 -15.11
C LEU A 208 0.34 -16.17 -14.57
N LYS A 209 -0.51 -15.12 -14.66
CA LYS A 209 -0.18 -13.79 -14.14
C LYS A 209 -0.06 -13.86 -12.62
N SER A 210 -1.04 -14.47 -11.95
CA SER A 210 -1.06 -14.65 -10.49
C SER A 210 0.21 -15.34 -9.98
N ALA A 211 0.54 -16.49 -10.57
CA ALA A 211 1.75 -17.24 -10.25
C ALA A 211 3.05 -16.44 -10.46
N SER A 212 3.11 -15.66 -11.53
CA SER A 212 4.27 -14.81 -11.83
C SER A 212 4.42 -13.70 -10.78
N TYR A 213 3.32 -13.07 -10.39
CA TYR A 213 3.32 -12.04 -9.35
C TYR A 213 3.73 -12.59 -7.98
N THR A 214 3.20 -13.76 -7.60
CA THR A 214 3.61 -14.48 -6.38
C THR A 214 5.09 -14.83 -6.41
N GLY A 215 5.56 -15.45 -7.49
CA GLY A 215 6.96 -15.85 -7.64
C GLY A 215 7.93 -14.66 -7.60
N VAL A 216 7.61 -13.55 -8.28
CA VAL A 216 8.44 -12.35 -8.24
C VAL A 216 8.46 -11.72 -6.85
N ALA A 217 7.30 -11.61 -6.19
CA ALA A 217 7.21 -11.08 -4.83
C ALA A 217 8.06 -11.93 -3.86
N TYR A 218 7.92 -13.25 -3.92
CA TYR A 218 8.69 -14.19 -3.10
C TYR A 218 10.20 -14.05 -3.36
N LEU A 219 10.62 -14.05 -4.62
CA LEU A 219 12.04 -13.96 -4.99
C LEU A 219 12.68 -12.66 -4.51
N VAL A 220 11.97 -11.54 -4.65
CA VAL A 220 12.46 -10.24 -4.16
C VAL A 220 12.63 -10.27 -2.65
N THR A 221 11.68 -10.84 -1.91
CA THR A 221 11.80 -11.02 -0.45
C THR A 221 12.99 -11.90 -0.09
N VAL A 222 13.16 -13.05 -0.75
CA VAL A 222 14.32 -13.94 -0.58
C VAL A 222 15.63 -13.18 -0.78
N ALA A 223 15.75 -12.43 -1.89
CA ALA A 223 16.95 -11.66 -2.19
C ALA A 223 17.24 -10.60 -1.10
N LEU A 224 16.23 -9.87 -0.64
CA LEU A 224 16.38 -8.86 0.42
C LEU A 224 16.80 -9.49 1.76
N LEU A 225 16.26 -10.67 2.10
CA LEU A 225 16.59 -11.37 3.35
C LEU A 225 17.98 -12.00 3.34
N ILE A 226 18.44 -12.46 2.18
CA ILE A 226 19.79 -13.04 2.01
C ILE A 226 20.87 -11.95 1.90
N LEU A 227 20.52 -10.77 1.37
CA LEU A 227 21.46 -9.69 1.08
C LEU A 227 22.43 -9.37 2.25
N PRO A 228 22.00 -9.27 3.53
CA PRO A 228 22.94 -9.06 4.63
C PRO A 228 24.01 -10.15 4.72
N TYR A 229 23.66 -11.42 4.53
CA TYR A 229 24.61 -12.53 4.59
C TYR A 229 25.59 -12.55 3.41
N LEU A 230 25.29 -11.83 2.31
CA LEU A 230 26.22 -11.62 1.21
C LEU A 230 27.14 -10.41 1.43
N LEU A 231 26.70 -9.42 2.22
CA LEU A 231 27.43 -8.17 2.46
C LEU A 231 28.37 -8.24 3.67
N PHE A 232 27.99 -8.96 4.73
CA PHE A 232 28.79 -9.08 5.94
C PHE A 232 29.83 -10.21 5.83
N ASP A 233 31.01 -9.97 6.40
CA ASP A 233 32.08 -10.98 6.50
C ASP A 233 31.66 -12.20 7.32
N GLU A 234 32.37 -13.31 7.11
CA GLU A 234 32.05 -14.63 7.68
C GLU A 234 31.87 -14.61 9.21
N SER A 235 32.68 -13.84 9.92
CA SER A 235 32.66 -13.72 11.38
C SER A 235 31.49 -12.89 11.93
N HIS A 236 30.80 -12.12 11.09
CA HIS A 236 29.77 -11.15 11.50
C HIS A 236 28.34 -11.68 11.27
N TYR A 237 28.14 -13.00 11.39
CA TYR A 237 26.85 -13.66 11.15
C TYR A 237 25.70 -13.13 12.03
N LEU A 238 25.98 -12.72 13.28
CA LEU A 238 24.96 -12.10 14.15
C LEU A 238 24.54 -10.70 13.67
N TRP A 239 25.46 -9.93 13.08
CA TRP A 239 25.14 -8.62 12.49
C TRP A 239 24.34 -8.76 11.20
N ALA A 240 24.66 -9.77 10.40
CA ALA A 240 23.88 -10.14 9.22
C ALA A 240 22.43 -10.51 9.62
N MET A 241 22.26 -11.32 10.66
CA MET A 241 20.95 -11.69 11.20
C MET A 241 20.19 -10.48 11.74
N GLY A 242 20.83 -9.62 12.53
CA GLY A 242 20.22 -8.40 13.06
C GLY A 242 19.74 -7.48 11.92
N THR A 243 20.55 -7.32 10.88
CA THR A 243 20.19 -6.54 9.69
C THR A 243 19.04 -7.18 8.93
N MET A 244 19.03 -8.50 8.78
CA MET A 244 17.93 -9.25 8.16
C MET A 244 16.61 -9.05 8.92
N VAL A 245 16.62 -9.11 10.26
CA VAL A 245 15.43 -8.85 11.09
C VAL A 245 14.92 -7.40 10.89
N VAL A 246 15.82 -6.42 10.80
CA VAL A 246 15.42 -5.04 10.49
C VAL A 246 14.77 -4.94 9.11
N ILE A 247 15.32 -5.61 8.09
CA ILE A 247 14.74 -5.67 6.74
C ILE A 247 13.34 -6.30 6.78
N VAL A 248 13.16 -7.41 7.50
CA VAL A 248 11.84 -8.06 7.66
C VAL A 248 10.84 -7.11 8.29
N LEU A 249 11.21 -6.41 9.37
CA LEU A 249 10.32 -5.43 10.01
C LEU A 249 9.98 -4.26 9.08
N LEU A 250 10.94 -3.77 8.29
CA LEU A 250 10.69 -2.71 7.30
C LEU A 250 9.74 -3.16 6.19
N ILE A 251 9.93 -4.37 5.65
CA ILE A 251 9.01 -4.96 4.68
C ILE A 251 7.61 -5.07 5.28
N LEU A 252 7.49 -5.59 6.52
CA LEU A 252 6.22 -5.68 7.23
C LEU A 252 5.56 -4.32 7.41
N VAL A 253 6.29 -3.26 7.78
CA VAL A 253 5.73 -1.90 7.92
C VAL A 253 5.21 -1.39 6.58
N VAL A 254 6.06 -1.39 5.54
CA VAL A 254 5.70 -0.88 4.21
C VAL A 254 4.46 -1.60 3.69
N PHE A 255 4.41 -2.91 3.87
CA PHE A 255 3.35 -3.70 3.29
C PHE A 255 2.04 -3.68 4.07
N ASN A 256 2.12 -3.72 5.40
CA ASN A 256 0.92 -3.52 6.21
C ASN A 256 0.33 -2.14 5.99
N TYR A 257 1.18 -1.14 5.75
CA TYR A 257 0.72 0.19 5.40
C TYR A 257 0.02 0.18 4.04
N TYR A 258 0.61 -0.45 3.03
CA TYR A 258 -0.01 -0.61 1.72
C TYR A 258 -1.40 -1.26 1.82
N LEU A 259 -1.51 -2.38 2.53
CA LEU A 259 -2.80 -3.07 2.75
C LEU A 259 -3.79 -2.22 3.56
N SER A 260 -3.32 -1.47 4.54
CA SER A 260 -4.18 -0.59 5.33
C SER A 260 -4.78 0.53 4.50
N VAL A 261 -4.09 1.00 3.47
CA VAL A 261 -4.57 2.05 2.56
C VAL A 261 -5.41 1.45 1.44
N ALA A 262 -4.97 0.33 0.85
CA ALA A 262 -5.66 -0.25 -0.30
C ALA A 262 -6.98 -0.95 0.08
N GLN A 263 -7.03 -1.59 1.25
CA GLN A 263 -8.14 -2.45 1.69
C GLN A 263 -8.80 -1.97 3.00
N ASP A 264 -8.45 -0.79 3.50
CA ASP A 264 -8.99 -0.23 4.75
C ASP A 264 -8.84 -1.12 5.99
N LEU A 265 -7.80 -1.96 5.97
CA LEU A 265 -7.54 -2.91 7.04
C LEU A 265 -6.78 -2.28 8.22
N PRO A 266 -6.98 -2.77 9.46
CA PRO A 266 -6.36 -2.20 10.65
C PRO A 266 -4.85 -2.49 10.69
N PHE A 267 -4.05 -1.46 10.36
CA PHE A 267 -2.58 -1.54 10.32
C PHE A 267 -1.97 -2.16 11.57
N LYS A 268 -2.25 -1.59 12.75
CA LYS A 268 -1.60 -1.98 14.02
C LYS A 268 -1.82 -3.45 14.37
N LYS A 269 -3.05 -3.94 14.16
CA LYS A 269 -3.44 -5.33 14.45
C LYS A 269 -2.71 -6.29 13.52
N ARG A 270 -2.73 -6.04 12.22
CA ARG A 270 -2.09 -6.92 11.22
C ARG A 270 -0.57 -6.90 11.34
N PHE A 271 0.04 -5.73 11.52
CA PHE A 271 1.47 -5.60 11.75
C PHE A 271 1.90 -6.39 13.00
N GLY A 272 1.21 -6.21 14.13
CA GLY A 272 1.53 -6.93 15.36
C GLY A 272 1.40 -8.45 15.22
N GLN A 273 0.37 -8.93 14.52
CA GLN A 273 0.18 -10.36 14.25
C GLN A 273 1.31 -10.93 13.38
N MET A 274 1.62 -10.29 12.24
CA MET A 274 2.65 -10.79 11.32
C MET A 274 4.07 -10.67 11.88
N ALA A 275 4.37 -9.59 12.59
CA ALA A 275 5.64 -9.45 13.30
C ALA A 275 5.77 -10.51 14.40
N GLY A 276 4.71 -10.75 15.18
CA GLY A 276 4.68 -11.80 16.21
C GLY A 276 4.90 -13.20 15.63
N ILE A 277 4.24 -13.55 14.52
CA ILE A 277 4.43 -14.84 13.85
C ILE A 277 5.85 -14.94 13.29
N SER A 278 6.32 -13.96 12.52
CA SER A 278 7.64 -14.02 11.88
C SER A 278 8.78 -14.10 12.90
N LEU A 279 8.76 -13.24 13.93
CA LEU A 279 9.76 -13.25 14.98
C LEU A 279 9.65 -14.48 15.89
N GLY A 280 8.43 -14.97 16.14
CA GLY A 280 8.20 -16.20 16.90
C GLY A 280 8.76 -17.43 16.19
N VAL A 281 8.49 -17.56 14.88
CA VAL A 281 9.05 -18.63 14.04
C VAL A 281 10.57 -18.53 13.96
N ALA A 282 11.11 -17.31 13.83
CA ALA A 282 12.56 -17.08 13.86
C ALA A 282 13.19 -17.54 15.17
N ALA A 283 12.62 -17.16 16.31
CA ALA A 283 13.12 -17.54 17.63
C ALA A 283 13.05 -19.06 17.86
N LEU A 284 11.94 -19.69 17.46
CA LEU A 284 11.81 -21.15 17.56
C LEU A 284 12.82 -21.87 16.65
N SER A 285 12.95 -21.42 15.41
CA SER A 285 13.88 -22.01 14.44
C SER A 285 15.34 -21.82 14.86
N PHE A 286 15.65 -20.70 15.51
CA PHE A 286 16.95 -20.44 16.12
C PHE A 286 17.28 -21.48 17.21
N VAL A 287 16.32 -21.77 18.11
CA VAL A 287 16.48 -22.81 19.14
C VAL A 287 16.64 -24.19 18.51
N ILE A 288 15.83 -24.51 17.49
CA ILE A 288 15.94 -25.77 16.75
C ILE A 288 17.33 -25.90 16.11
N GLY A 289 17.86 -24.83 15.53
CA GLY A 289 19.21 -24.81 14.95
C GLY A 289 20.30 -25.20 15.97
N ILE A 290 20.18 -24.72 17.21
CA ILE A 290 21.09 -25.10 18.31
C ILE A 290 20.98 -26.60 18.63
N LEU A 291 19.74 -27.08 18.80
CA LEU A 291 19.50 -28.49 19.15
C LEU A 291 20.01 -29.44 18.06
N VAL A 292 19.77 -29.10 16.79
CA VAL A 292 20.21 -29.90 15.64
C VAL A 292 21.74 -29.92 15.55
N LYS A 293 22.41 -28.76 15.73
CA LYS A 293 23.88 -28.70 15.77
C LYS A 293 24.46 -29.61 16.85
N GLN A 294 23.90 -29.52 18.07
CA GLN A 294 24.35 -30.32 19.20
C GLN A 294 24.09 -31.81 19.01
N PHE A 295 22.94 -32.19 18.45
CA PHE A 295 22.56 -33.59 18.25
C PHE A 295 23.35 -34.27 17.13
N LEU A 296 23.58 -33.57 16.01
CA LEU A 296 24.28 -34.13 14.86
C LEU A 296 25.81 -34.06 14.99
N GLY A 297 26.34 -33.35 15.99
CA GLY A 297 27.78 -33.21 16.22
C GLY A 297 28.52 -32.55 15.07
N VAL A 298 27.84 -31.66 14.32
CA VAL A 298 28.43 -30.96 13.18
C VAL A 298 29.15 -29.71 13.69
N ASP A 299 30.47 -29.83 13.84
CA ASP A 299 31.36 -28.66 13.97
C ASP A 299 31.75 -28.21 12.56
N ILE A 300 31.15 -27.11 12.12
CA ILE A 300 31.51 -26.37 10.89
C ILE A 300 32.29 -25.13 11.31
#